data_AF-A0A1Q3M581-F1
#
_entry.id   AF-A0A1Q3M581-F1
#
_cell.length_a   1.000
_cell.length_b   1.000
_cell.length_c   1.000
_cell.angle_alpha   90.00
_cell.angle_beta   90.00
_cell.angle_gamma   90.00
#
_symmetry.space_group_name_H-M   'P 1'
#
loop_
_entity.id
_entity.type
_entity.pdbx_description
1 polymer ?
#
loop_
_entity_poly.entity_id
_entity_poly.type
_entity_poly.pdbx_seq_one_letter_code
_entity_poly.pdbx_strand_id
1 'polypeptide(L)'
;MSTKTYPLELENWGGDEYMVISRGHHDLDAFKKHVNEEYESWGDFFEVAYHSYFKATPSKSPYSRCYYSPCSKNTRGSFPATVAQEGWTQAATDANFKEPQQ
;
A
#
# COMPACT_ATOMS: atom_id res chain seq x y z
N MET A 1 1.32 6.79 23.34
CA MET A 1 1.40 5.61 22.45
C MET A 1 2.63 5.82 21.58
N SER A 2 3.61 4.93 21.56
CA SER A 2 4.74 5.07 20.63
C SER A 2 4.20 5.08 19.21
N THR A 3 4.31 6.22 18.54
CA THR A 3 4.13 6.33 17.09
C THR A 3 5.14 5.39 16.48
N LYS A 4 4.67 4.25 15.96
CA LYS A 4 5.55 3.35 15.20
C LYS A 4 5.99 4.14 13.97
N THR A 5 7.26 4.54 13.95
CA THR A 5 7.87 5.09 12.76
C THR A 5 8.13 3.92 11.82
N TYR A 6 7.50 3.96 10.66
CA TYR A 6 7.80 3.02 9.60
C TYR A 6 8.78 3.70 8.65
N PRO A 7 9.91 3.07 8.29
CA PRO A 7 10.73 3.55 7.19
C PRO A 7 9.96 3.44 5.87
N LEU A 8 10.30 4.30 4.91
CA LEU A 8 9.80 4.18 3.54
C LEU A 8 10.52 3.02 2.87
N GLU A 9 9.98 1.81 3.05
CA GLU A 9 10.47 0.58 2.41
C GLU A 9 9.40 0.09 1.43
N LEU A 10 9.77 -0.12 0.18
CA LEU A 10 8.88 -0.65 -0.85
C LEU A 10 8.87 -2.17 -0.81
N GLU A 11 7.68 -2.75 -0.71
CA GLU A 11 7.45 -4.19 -0.79
C GLU A 11 6.46 -4.47 -1.95
N ASN A 12 6.78 -5.41 -2.84
CA ASN A 12 5.80 -5.90 -3.82
C ASN A 12 4.93 -6.98 -3.17
N TRP A 13 3.64 -6.69 -3.00
CA TRP A 13 2.65 -7.61 -2.41
C TRP A 13 1.61 -8.09 -3.42
N GLY A 14 1.65 -7.63 -4.66
CA GLY A 14 0.60 -7.89 -5.63
C GLY A 14 0.65 -9.26 -6.29
N GLY A 15 1.71 -10.05 -6.08
CA GLY A 15 1.81 -11.38 -6.68
C GLY A 15 1.81 -11.27 -8.20
N ASP A 16 0.68 -11.56 -8.84
CA ASP A 16 0.43 -11.39 -10.29
C ASP A 16 -0.05 -9.98 -10.67
N GLU A 17 -0.55 -9.21 -9.69
CA GLU A 17 -0.92 -7.80 -9.85
C GLU A 17 0.29 -6.92 -9.51
N TYR A 18 0.54 -5.83 -10.25
CA TYR A 18 1.59 -4.89 -9.88
C TYR A 18 1.09 -3.98 -8.75
N MET A 19 1.38 -4.38 -7.50
CA MET A 19 1.02 -3.63 -6.30
C MET A 19 2.23 -3.45 -5.40
N VAL A 20 2.66 -2.20 -5.25
CA VAL A 20 3.76 -1.78 -4.40
C VAL A 20 3.20 -1.16 -3.13
N ILE A 21 3.69 -1.61 -1.99
CA ILE A 21 3.19 -1.22 -0.68
C ILE A 21 4.37 -0.83 0.21
N SER A 22 4.21 0.26 0.96
CA SER A 22 5.06 0.52 2.12
C SER A 22 4.22 0.54 3.38
N ARG A 23 4.73 -0.09 4.45
CA ARG A 23 4.07 -0.03 5.76
C ARG A 23 4.20 1.39 6.30
N GLY A 24 3.13 1.92 6.86
CA GLY A 24 3.03 3.32 7.30
C GLY A 24 2.18 4.18 6.37
N HIS A 25 1.61 5.26 6.90
CA HIS A 25 1.04 6.34 6.09
C HIS A 25 2.16 7.34 5.83
N HIS A 26 2.79 7.21 4.67
CA HIS A 26 3.85 8.08 4.22
C HIS A 26 3.29 9.26 3.43
N ASP A 27 4.11 10.26 3.16
CA ASP A 27 3.76 11.27 2.18
C ASP A 27 3.53 10.62 0.81
N LEU A 28 2.35 10.86 0.20
CA LEU A 28 1.93 10.18 -1.02
C LEU A 28 2.82 10.54 -2.21
N ASP A 29 3.25 11.80 -2.30
CA ASP A 29 4.11 12.27 -3.38
C ASP A 29 5.53 11.71 -3.24
N ALA A 30 6.08 11.70 -2.02
CA ALA A 30 7.37 11.09 -1.74
C ALA A 30 7.37 9.59 -2.01
N PHE A 31 6.31 8.88 -1.59
CA PHE A 31 6.15 7.46 -1.89
C PHE A 31 6.05 7.21 -3.39
N LYS A 32 5.20 7.95 -4.11
CA LYS A 32 5.04 7.79 -5.57
C LYS A 32 6.34 8.04 -6.32
N LYS A 33 7.08 9.08 -5.92
CA LYS A 33 8.40 9.37 -6.49
C LYS A 33 9.35 8.18 -6.26
N HIS A 34 9.39 7.64 -5.05
CA HIS A 34 10.27 6.51 -4.73
C HIS A 34 9.90 5.25 -5.50
N VAL A 35 8.60 4.97 -5.65
CA VAL A 35 8.10 3.85 -6.48
C VAL A 35 8.51 4.02 -7.93
N ASN A 36 8.33 5.20 -8.51
CA ASN A 36 8.70 5.44 -9.90
C ASN A 36 10.22 5.43 -10.14
N GLU A 37 11.04 5.77 -9.13
CA GLU A 37 12.50 5.64 -9.20
C GLU A 37 12.96 4.17 -9.11
N GLU A 38 12.42 3.39 -8.17
CA GLU A 38 12.83 1.99 -7.96
C GLU A 38 12.26 1.04 -9.03
N TYR A 39 11.04 1.33 -9.49
CA TYR A 39 10.32 0.56 -10.51
C TYR A 39 10.22 1.29 -11.85
N GLU A 40 11.18 2.18 -12.16
CA GLU A 40 11.23 2.91 -13.45
C GLU A 40 11.15 1.97 -14.65
N SER A 41 11.75 0.78 -14.52
CA SER A 41 11.72 -0.29 -15.53
C SER A 41 10.31 -0.83 -15.85
N TRP A 42 9.35 -0.65 -14.94
CA TRP A 42 7.97 -1.00 -15.17
C TRP A 42 7.29 0.12 -15.98
N GLY A 43 7.69 1.38 -15.83
CA GLY A 43 7.09 2.52 -16.51
C GLY A 43 6.07 3.25 -15.64
N ASP A 44 5.36 4.24 -16.21
CA ASP A 44 4.41 5.11 -15.48
C ASP A 44 3.07 4.40 -15.13
N PHE A 45 3.13 3.15 -14.68
CA PHE A 45 1.94 2.36 -14.31
C PHE A 45 1.30 2.80 -12.99
N PHE A 46 2.04 3.52 -12.15
CA PHE A 46 1.60 3.97 -10.84
C PHE A 46 1.15 5.43 -10.87
N GLU A 47 -0.05 5.67 -11.41
CA GLU A 47 -0.62 7.02 -11.54
C GLU A 47 -0.90 7.65 -10.16
N VAL A 48 -1.40 6.84 -9.22
CA VAL A 48 -1.85 7.28 -7.89
C VAL A 48 -1.30 6.43 -6.77
N ALA A 49 -1.14 7.06 -5.61
CA ALA A 49 -0.86 6.40 -4.34
C ALA A 49 -1.96 6.74 -3.32
N TYR A 50 -2.25 5.84 -2.40
CA TYR A 50 -3.29 6.03 -1.38
C TYR A 50 -2.95 5.38 -0.05
N HIS A 51 -3.55 5.89 1.02
CA HIS A 51 -3.46 5.30 2.36
C HIS A 51 -4.55 4.26 2.57
N SER A 52 -4.16 3.13 3.15
CA SER A 52 -5.09 2.06 3.51
C SER A 52 -4.56 1.30 4.72
N TYR A 53 -5.41 0.45 5.30
CA TYR A 53 -5.02 -0.43 6.40
C TYR A 53 -4.98 -1.86 5.92
N PHE A 54 -3.90 -2.56 6.24
CA PHE A 54 -3.74 -3.97 5.90
C PHE A 54 -3.61 -4.82 7.16
N LYS A 55 -3.94 -6.09 7.02
CA LYS A 55 -3.69 -7.11 8.04
C LYS A 55 -2.90 -8.25 7.41
N ALA A 56 -1.88 -8.70 8.14
CA ALA A 56 -1.12 -9.90 7.80
C ALA A 56 -1.85 -11.14 8.34
N THR A 57 -2.16 -12.08 7.46
CA THR A 57 -2.72 -13.39 7.79
C THR A 57 -1.68 -14.46 7.45
N PRO A 58 -1.19 -15.24 8.42
CA PRO A 58 -0.24 -16.32 8.15
C PRO A 58 -0.78 -17.28 7.10
N SER A 59 0.07 -17.65 6.15
CA SER A 59 -0.27 -18.61 5.10
C SER A 59 0.49 -19.91 5.30
N LYS A 60 -0.12 -21.02 4.86
CA LYS A 60 0.55 -22.32 4.74
C LYS A 60 1.16 -22.54 3.35
N SER A 61 1.05 -21.54 2.46
CA SER A 61 1.60 -21.61 1.11
C SER A 61 3.13 -21.70 1.15
N PRO A 62 3.77 -22.52 0.32
CA PRO A 62 5.23 -22.54 0.22
C PRO A 62 5.80 -21.26 -0.41
N TYR A 63 4.96 -20.46 -1.09
CA TYR A 63 5.38 -19.27 -1.83
C TYR A 63 5.28 -17.97 -1.03
N SER A 64 4.46 -17.94 0.02
CA SER A 64 4.31 -16.76 0.86
C SER A 64 4.08 -17.14 2.32
N ARG A 65 4.81 -16.48 3.22
CA ARG A 65 4.65 -16.66 4.66
C ARG A 65 3.35 -16.04 5.19
N CYS A 66 2.89 -14.96 4.56
CA CYS A 66 1.71 -14.19 4.97
C CYS A 66 0.96 -13.65 3.76
N TYR A 67 -0.36 -13.71 3.80
CA TYR A 67 -1.21 -12.90 2.92
C TYR A 67 -1.49 -11.56 3.58
N TYR A 68 -1.42 -10.50 2.80
CA TYR A 68 -1.79 -9.17 3.24
C TYR A 68 -3.12 -8.81 2.59
N SER A 69 -4.11 -8.48 3.43
CA SER A 69 -5.45 -8.14 2.95
C SER A 69 -5.85 -6.77 3.45
N PRO A 70 -6.53 -5.94 2.62
CA PRO A 70 -7.06 -4.66 3.05
C PRO A 70 -8.12 -4.88 4.15
N CYS A 71 -8.16 -3.98 5.13
CA CYS A 71 -9.04 -4.06 6.29
C CYS A 71 -9.34 -2.66 6.84
N SER A 72 -10.19 -2.57 7.86
CA SER A 72 -10.48 -1.30 8.53
C SER A 72 -9.39 -0.93 9.54
N LYS A 73 -9.21 0.38 9.79
CA LYS A 73 -8.27 0.91 10.81
C LYS A 73 -8.34 0.19 12.16
N ASN A 74 -9.55 -0.16 12.61
CA ASN A 74 -9.79 -0.75 13.93
C ASN A 74 -9.81 -2.30 13.93
N THR A 75 -9.52 -2.95 12.80
CA THR A 75 -9.42 -4.41 12.75
C THR A 75 -8.23 -4.88 13.59
N ARG A 76 -8.42 -5.89 14.46
CA ARG A 76 -7.32 -6.40 15.29
C ARG A 76 -6.15 -6.89 14.42
N GLY A 77 -4.97 -6.31 14.66
CA GLY A 77 -3.75 -6.60 13.91
C GLY A 77 -3.64 -5.86 12.58
N SER A 78 -4.50 -4.86 12.35
CA SER A 78 -4.32 -3.90 11.26
C SER A 78 -3.04 -3.09 11.46
N PHE A 79 -2.45 -2.67 10.35
CA PHE A 79 -1.37 -1.70 10.32
C PHE A 79 -1.60 -0.73 9.15
N PRO A 80 -1.17 0.53 9.30
CA PRO A 80 -1.24 1.52 8.23
C PRO A 80 -0.32 1.12 7.08
N ALA A 81 -0.71 1.42 5.85
CA ALA A 81 0.08 1.19 4.65
C ALA A 81 -0.21 2.26 3.59
N THR A 82 0.81 2.54 2.78
CA THR A 82 0.73 3.38 1.58
C THR A 82 0.87 2.47 0.38
N VAL A 83 -0.04 2.58 -0.57
CA VAL A 83 -0.17 1.64 -1.69
C VAL A 83 -0.15 2.39 -3.01
N ALA A 84 0.58 1.85 -3.98
CA ALA A 84 0.43 2.15 -5.40
C ALA A 84 0.12 0.85 -6.15
N GLN A 85 -0.89 0.89 -7.01
CA GLN A 85 -1.35 -0.27 -7.77
C GLN A 85 -1.57 0.13 -9.22
N GLU A 86 -1.16 -0.74 -10.15
CA GLU A 86 -1.41 -0.55 -11.57
C GLU A 86 -2.92 -0.42 -11.86
N GLY A 87 -3.26 0.49 -12.78
CA GLY A 87 -4.63 0.66 -13.29
C GLY A 87 -5.56 1.42 -12.34
N TRP A 88 -5.09 1.79 -11.15
CA TRP A 88 -5.81 2.73 -10.29
C TRP A 88 -5.64 4.16 -10.79
N THR A 89 -6.76 4.86 -10.92
CA THR A 89 -6.81 6.29 -11.29
C THR A 89 -7.24 7.11 -10.08
N GLN A 90 -7.04 8.44 -10.14
CA GLN A 90 -7.47 9.33 -9.07
C GLN A 90 -8.97 9.18 -8.76
N ALA A 91 -9.80 9.03 -9.79
CA ALA A 91 -11.23 8.82 -9.64
C ALA A 91 -11.56 7.51 -8.90
N ALA A 92 -10.83 6.43 -9.17
CA ALA A 92 -11.01 5.16 -8.47
C ALA A 92 -10.57 5.24 -7.01
N THR A 93 -9.47 5.92 -6.73
CA THR A 93 -8.98 6.19 -5.37
C THR A 93 -10.00 7.02 -4.58
N ASP A 94 -10.48 8.13 -5.15
CA ASP A 94 -11.44 9.02 -4.50
C ASP A 94 -12.77 8.33 -4.20
N ALA A 95 -13.19 7.37 -5.02
CA ALA A 95 -14.41 6.60 -4.81
C ALA A 95 -14.30 5.59 -3.65
N ASN A 96 -13.11 5.00 -3.45
CA ASN A 96 -12.90 3.90 -2.50
C ASN A 96 -12.27 4.34 -1.17
N PHE A 97 -11.46 5.39 -1.19
CA PHE A 97 -10.62 5.81 -0.07
C PHE A 97 -10.81 7.27 0.33
N LYS A 98 -11.90 7.93 -0.10
CA LYS A 98 -12.24 9.27 0.36
C LYS A 98 -12.18 9.30 1.89
N GLU A 99 -11.14 9.91 2.43
CA GLU A 99 -11.09 10.21 3.85
C GLU A 99 -12.29 11.13 4.13
N PRO A 100 -13.16 10.79 5.10
CA PRO A 100 -14.24 11.69 5.46
C PRO A 100 -13.60 13.01 5.94
N GLN A 101 -13.79 14.07 5.16
CA GLN A 101 -13.48 15.42 5.60
C GLN A 101 -14.28 15.65 6.89
N GLN A 102 -13.57 15.76 8.02
CA GLN A 102 -14.16 16.19 9.30
C GLN A 102 -14.47 17.68 9.26
#